data_AF-A0A6G0CFB4-F1
#
_entry.id   AF-A0A6G0CFB4-F1
#
_cell.length_a   1.000
_cell.length_b   1.000
_cell.length_c   1.000
_cell.angle_alpha   90.00
_cell.angle_beta   90.00
_cell.angle_gamma   90.00
#
_symmetry.space_group_name_H-M   'P 1'
#
loop_
_entity.id
_entity.type
_entity.pdbx_description
1 polymer ?
#
loop_
_entity_poly.entity_id
_entity_poly.type
_entity_poly.pdbx_seq_one_letter_code
_entity_poly.pdbx_strand_id
1 'polypeptide(L)' 'MKPTDYIEWDNLKDIPFFLCQVVEDREKQDLDIYYLGKRVLHDYDHVGHYLRTAVILFRRVKSRTADW' A
#
# COMPACT_ATOMS: atom_id res chain seq x y z
N MET A 1 -9.88 -10.50 13.82
CA MET A 1 -9.41 -10.38 12.42
C MET A 1 -9.91 -9.03 11.90
N LYS A 2 -9.07 -8.21 11.24
CA LYS A 2 -9.55 -6.95 10.63
C LYS A 2 -10.59 -7.29 9.54
N PRO A 3 -11.72 -6.55 9.42
CA PRO A 3 -12.69 -6.75 8.34
C PRO A 3 -11.98 -6.77 6.99
N THR A 4 -12.31 -7.76 6.18
CA THR A 4 -11.55 -8.13 4.99
C THR A 4 -12.23 -7.58 3.73
N ASP A 5 -12.63 -6.32 3.79
CA ASP A 5 -13.28 -5.64 2.66
C ASP A 5 -12.18 -5.18 1.68
N TYR A 6 -11.67 -6.14 0.90
CA TYR A 6 -10.82 -5.86 -0.23
C TYR A 6 -11.66 -5.29 -1.38
N ILE A 7 -11.04 -4.45 -2.20
CA ILE A 7 -11.61 -4.05 -3.48
C ILE A 7 -11.66 -5.26 -4.45
N GLU A 8 -12.64 -5.27 -5.35
CA GLU A 8 -12.76 -6.30 -6.39
C GLU A 8 -11.56 -6.30 -7.33
N TRP A 9 -10.76 -7.37 -7.30
CA TRP A 9 -9.49 -7.49 -8.00
C TRP A 9 -9.60 -7.49 -9.53
N ASP A 10 -10.71 -7.94 -10.09
CA ASP A 10 -10.88 -8.05 -11.54
C ASP A 10 -10.97 -6.69 -12.26
N ASN A 11 -11.25 -5.61 -11.52
CA ASN A 11 -11.32 -4.24 -12.03
C ASN A 11 -10.10 -3.37 -11.67
N LEU A 12 -9.02 -3.96 -11.12
CA LEU A 12 -7.89 -3.22 -10.53
C LEU A 12 -6.66 -3.05 -11.41
N LYS A 13 -6.69 -3.52 -12.66
CA LYS A 13 -5.50 -3.63 -13.52
C LYS A 13 -4.71 -2.34 -13.70
N ASP A 14 -5.29 -1.17 -13.41
CA ASP A 14 -4.68 0.12 -13.67
C ASP A 14 -4.67 1.09 -12.47
N ILE A 15 -4.71 0.62 -11.21
CA ILE A 15 -4.54 1.56 -10.08
C ILE A 15 -3.09 2.07 -10.03
N PRO A 16 -2.85 3.36 -10.26
CA PRO A 16 -1.52 3.91 -10.11
C PRO A 16 -1.15 3.97 -8.62
N PHE A 17 -0.02 3.36 -8.26
CA PHE A 17 0.46 3.33 -6.88
C PHE A 17 0.60 4.73 -6.25
N PHE A 18 0.91 5.76 -7.06
CA PHE A 18 1.06 7.13 -6.56
C PHE A 18 -0.26 7.73 -6.02
N LEU A 19 -1.41 7.21 -6.46
CA LEU A 19 -2.74 7.58 -5.97
C LEU A 19 -3.14 6.82 -4.70
N CYS A 20 -2.36 5.81 -4.31
CA CYS A 20 -2.64 5.02 -3.12
C CYS A 20 -2.13 5.71 -1.84
N GLN A 21 -2.81 5.42 -0.74
CA GLN A 21 -2.38 5.74 0.61
C GLN A 21 -1.76 4.50 1.25
N VAL A 22 -0.58 4.67 1.81
CA VAL A 22 0.13 3.62 2.56
C VAL A 22 -0.02 3.93 4.05
N VAL A 23 -0.53 2.96 4.81
CA VAL A 23 -0.70 3.01 6.27
C VAL A 23 0.14 1.89 6.89
N GLU A 24 1.00 2.24 7.84
CA GLU A 24 1.84 1.28 8.57
C GLU A 24 1.39 1.18 10.03
N ASP A 25 1.14 -0.03 10.50
CA ASP A 25 0.98 -0.34 11.92
C ASP A 25 2.30 -0.93 12.42
N ARG A 26 3.08 -0.11 13.14
CA ARG A 26 4.42 -0.50 13.61
C ARG A 26 4.39 -1.54 14.72
N GLU A 27 3.33 -1.55 15.53
CA GLU A 27 3.22 -2.49 16.65
C GLU A 27 2.89 -3.89 16.14
N LYS A 28 2.00 -3.97 15.15
CA LYS A 28 1.60 -5.24 14.54
C LYS A 28 2.50 -5.67 13.39
N GLN A 29 3.37 -4.76 12.94
CA GLN A 29 4.16 -4.93 11.72
C GLN A 29 3.20 -5.25 10.56
N ASP A 30 2.19 -4.39 10.36
CA ASP A 30 1.29 -4.49 9.21
C ASP A 30 1.55 -3.33 8.25
N LEU A 31 1.41 -3.61 6.95
CA LEU A 31 1.34 -2.61 5.92
C LEU A 31 0.01 -2.74 5.17
N ASP A 32 -0.81 -1.70 5.26
CA ASP A 32 -2.07 -1.59 4.54
C ASP A 32 -1.93 -0.55 3.41
N ILE A 33 -2.41 -0.87 2.22
CA ILE A 33 -2.49 0.05 1.08
C ILE A 33 -3.96 0.26 0.75
N TYR A 34 -4.34 1.54 0.60
CA TYR A 34 -5.70 1.96 0.30
C TYR A 34 -5.75 2.77 -0.99
N TYR A 35 -6.84 2.62 -1.73
CA TYR A 35 -7.22 3.49 -2.84
C TYR A 35 -8.69 3.90 -2.66
N LEU A 36 -8.97 5.20 -2.69
CA LEU A 36 -10.32 5.75 -2.46
C LEU A 36 -11.01 5.18 -1.19
N GLY A 37 -10.24 5.01 -0.12
CA GLY A 37 -10.74 4.47 1.16
C GLY A 37 -10.96 2.96 1.20
N LYS A 38 -10.78 2.25 0.08
CA LYS A 38 -10.87 0.78 0.01
C LYS A 38 -9.49 0.16 0.12
N ARG A 39 -9.37 -0.92 0.90
CA ARG A 39 -8.09 -1.62 1.07
C ARG A 39 -7.78 -2.43 -0.18
N VAL A 40 -6.67 -2.10 -0.84
CA VAL A 40 -6.20 -2.78 -2.04
C VAL A 40 -5.17 -3.84 -1.74
N LEU A 41 -4.39 -3.67 -0.67
CA LEU A 41 -3.39 -4.64 -0.28
C LEU A 41 -3.23 -4.62 1.23
N HIS A 42 -3.02 -5.81 1.80
CA HIS A 42 -2.64 -5.99 3.19
C HIS A 42 -1.47 -6.96 3.24
N ASP A 43 -0.41 -6.59 3.93
CA ASP A 43 0.73 -7.44 4.23
C ASP A 43 0.93 -7.50 5.73
N TYR A 44 0.79 -8.71 6.28
CA TYR A 44 1.28 -9.04 7.62
C TYR A 44 2.77 -9.31 7.43
N ASP A 45 3.67 -8.61 8.13
CA ASP A 45 5.15 -8.61 7.92
C ASP A 45 5.84 -9.97 8.24
N HIS A 46 5.23 -11.08 7.87
CA HIS A 46 5.75 -12.45 7.90
C HIS A 46 6.47 -12.83 6.59
N VAL A 47 6.32 -12.02 5.52
CA VAL A 47 6.99 -12.17 4.20
C VAL A 47 7.52 -10.82 3.66
N GLY A 48 7.36 -9.73 4.42
CA GLY A 48 7.23 -8.34 3.94
C GLY A 48 8.48 -7.54 3.59
N HIS A 49 9.68 -8.13 3.54
CA HIS A 49 10.89 -7.35 3.22
C HIS A 49 10.84 -6.68 1.84
N TYR A 50 10.34 -7.40 0.83
CA TYR A 50 10.32 -6.89 -0.54
C TYR A 50 9.23 -5.84 -0.75
N LEU A 51 8.03 -6.06 -0.24
CA LEU A 51 6.93 -5.12 -0.37
C LEU A 51 7.20 -3.83 0.40
N ARG A 52 7.70 -3.93 1.64
CA ARG A 52 8.13 -2.77 2.42
C ARG A 52 9.21 -1.96 1.71
N THR A 53 10.20 -2.63 1.13
CA THR A 53 11.27 -1.98 0.35
C THR A 53 10.72 -1.26 -0.88
N ALA A 54 9.81 -1.89 -1.62
CA ALA A 54 9.15 -1.29 -2.78
C ALA A 54 8.31 -0.06 -2.38
N VAL A 55 7.54 -0.15 -1.30
CA VAL A 55 6.74 0.96 -0.77
C VAL A 55 7.62 2.15 -0.36
N ILE A 56 8.75 1.90 0.31
CA ILE A 56 9.73 2.95 0.67
C ILE A 56 10.30 3.61 -0.59
N LEU A 57 10.69 2.81 -1.59
CA LEU A 57 11.20 3.30 -2.87
C LEU A 57 10.16 4.20 -3.57
N PHE A 58 8.92 3.75 -3.71
CA PHE A 58 7.87 4.52 -4.38
C PHE A 58 7.51 5.80 -3.62
N ARG A 59 7.50 5.78 -2.29
CA ARG A 59 7.36 7.00 -1.47
C ARG A 59 8.49 7.99 -1.74
N ARG A 60 9.74 7.50 -1.86
CA ARG A 60 10.90 8.34 -2.14
C ARG A 60 10.83 8.95 -3.54
N VAL A 61 10.42 8.18 -4.55
CA VAL A 61 10.17 8.68 -5.90
C VAL A 61 9.09 9.75 -5.87
N LYS A 62 7.92 9.46 -5.29
CA LYS A 62 6.80 10.41 -5.16
C LYS A 62 7.22 11.72 -4.50
N SER A 63 8.01 11.68 -3.43
CA SER A 63 8.51 12.87 -2.76
C SER A 63 9.45 13.70 -3.64
N ARG A 64 10.32 13.08 -4.44
CA ARG A 64 11.22 13.81 -5.36
C ARG A 64 10.48 14.36 -6.58
N THR A 65 9.39 13.71 -6.96
CA THR A 65 8.48 14.15 -8.02
C THR A 65 7.23 14.84 -7.43
N ALA A 66 7.32 15.49 -6.26
CA ALA A 66 6.25 16.36 -5.78
C ALA A 66 6.62 17.85 -5.94
N ASP A 67 7.91 18.11 -6.16
CA ASP A 67 8.50 19.45 -6.28
C ASP A 67 8.59 19.94 -7.76
N TRP A 68 7.85 19.32 -8.69
CA TRP A 68 7.69 19.75 -10.09
C TRP A 68 6.22 20.09 -10.37
#